data_AF-A0A7S3RBC7-F1
#
_entry.id   AF-A0A7S3RBC7-F1
#
_cell.length_a   1.000
_cell.length_b   1.000
_cell.length_c   1.000
_cell.angle_alpha   90.00
_cell.angle_beta   90.00
_cell.angle_gamma   90.00
#
_symmetry.space_group_name_H-M   'P 1'
#
loop_
_entity.id
_entity.type
_entity.pdbx_description
1 polymer ?
#
loop_
_entity_poly.entity_id
_entity_poly.type
_entity_poly.pdbx_seq_one_letter_code
_entity_poly.pdbx_strand_id
1 'polypeptide(L)'
;MFIGSSMQPDYWKEKVNLAVALAPIANLHHTTADFLHLLSDMSKEIGDAAALLHFYNIVPPSGMESEAEVIFCTMFRWLCNIALDMFADDDPSVDNQSRLDVALSMVPSGAGYMDFLHYAQSIKSGRFAQ
;
A
#
# COMPACT_ATOMS: atom_id res chain seq x y z
N MET A 1 0.37 14.32 1.92
CA MET A 1 0.40 15.78 1.62
C MET A 1 -0.95 16.45 1.85
N PHE A 2 -2.05 15.97 1.23
CA PHE A 2 -3.38 16.61 1.32
C PHE A 2 -3.86 16.90 2.75
N ILE A 3 -3.83 15.90 3.65
CA ILE A 3 -4.19 16.08 5.08
C ILE A 3 -3.28 17.13 5.74
N GLY A 4 -1.96 17.01 5.56
CA GLY A 4 -1.00 17.94 6.15
C GLY A 4 -1.29 19.38 5.72
N SER A 5 -1.40 19.62 4.41
CA SER A 5 -1.65 20.95 3.85
C SER A 5 -3.02 21.54 4.23
N SER A 6 -4.05 20.72 4.44
CA SER A 6 -5.38 21.19 4.81
C SER A 6 -5.50 21.46 6.32
N MET A 7 -4.83 20.68 7.16
CA MET A 7 -4.89 20.83 8.62
C MET A 7 -3.91 21.88 9.16
N GLN A 8 -2.79 22.12 8.48
CA GLN A 8 -1.77 23.09 8.90
C GLN A 8 -1.39 24.04 7.75
N PRO A 9 -2.36 24.81 7.21
CA PRO A 9 -2.15 25.58 5.99
C PRO A 9 -1.00 26.59 6.10
N ASP A 10 -0.85 27.25 7.25
CA ASP A 10 0.19 28.28 7.42
C ASP A 10 1.59 27.66 7.41
N TYR A 11 1.78 26.51 8.07
CA TYR A 11 3.05 25.77 8.05
C TYR A 11 3.43 25.36 6.62
N TRP A 12 2.49 24.75 5.88
CA TRP A 12 2.82 24.22 4.55
C TRP A 12 2.98 25.29 3.49
N LYS A 13 2.24 26.41 3.57
CA LYS A 13 2.39 27.55 2.65
C LYS A 13 3.78 28.17 2.72
N GLU A 14 4.40 28.21 3.90
CA GLU A 14 5.75 28.75 4.06
C GLU A 14 6.86 27.80 3.55
N LYS A 15 6.56 26.50 3.42
CA LYS A 15 7.57 25.46 3.13
C LYS A 15 7.47 24.88 1.72
N VAL A 16 6.28 24.90 1.12
CA VAL A 16 6.01 24.26 -0.17
C VAL A 16 5.46 25.28 -1.14
N ASN A 17 6.23 25.57 -2.18
CA ASN A 17 5.86 26.45 -3.28
C ASN A 17 5.03 25.73 -4.37
N LEU A 18 5.23 24.43 -4.53
CA LEU A 18 4.51 23.58 -5.49
C LEU A 18 4.43 22.15 -4.96
N ALA A 19 3.22 21.57 -4.96
CA ALA A 19 2.99 20.16 -4.70
C ALA A 19 2.56 19.46 -6.01
N VAL A 20 3.41 18.60 -6.55
CA VAL A 20 3.09 17.75 -7.70
C VAL A 20 2.62 16.39 -7.17
N ALA A 21 1.35 16.06 -7.36
CA ALA A 21 0.77 14.80 -6.91
C ALA A 21 0.61 13.84 -8.09
N LEU A 22 1.42 12.77 -8.10
CA LEU A 22 1.30 11.67 -9.06
C LEU A 22 0.39 10.61 -8.44
N ALA A 23 -0.65 10.19 -9.17
CA ALA A 23 -1.73 9.32 -8.67
C ALA A 23 -2.34 9.80 -7.33
N PRO A 24 -2.93 11.02 -7.27
CA PRO A 24 -3.41 11.59 -6.01
C PRO A 24 -4.58 10.79 -5.42
N ILE A 25 -4.40 10.31 -4.19
CA ILE A 25 -5.45 9.62 -3.42
C ILE A 25 -5.96 10.54 -2.31
N ALA A 26 -7.24 10.91 -2.41
CA ALA A 26 -7.97 11.57 -1.32
C ALA A 26 -9.11 10.68 -0.80
N ASN A 27 -9.73 9.88 -1.67
CA ASN A 27 -10.85 9.02 -1.32
C ASN A 27 -10.76 7.73 -2.13
N LEU A 28 -10.99 6.59 -1.46
CA LEU A 28 -10.90 5.26 -2.06
C LEU A 28 -12.27 4.63 -2.41
N HIS A 29 -13.38 5.37 -2.29
CA HIS A 29 -14.74 4.82 -2.50
C HIS A 29 -14.93 4.10 -3.84
N HIS A 30 -14.31 4.63 -4.90
CA HIS A 30 -14.41 4.12 -6.26
C HIS A 30 -13.11 3.48 -6.73
N THR A 31 -12.27 3.02 -5.81
CA THR A 31 -11.07 2.25 -6.19
C THR A 31 -11.46 1.01 -6.98
N THR A 32 -10.67 0.67 -7.99
CA THR A 32 -10.82 -0.56 -8.79
C THR A 32 -9.88 -1.67 -8.32
N ALA A 33 -9.04 -1.40 -7.32
CA ALA A 33 -8.10 -2.39 -6.79
C ALA A 33 -8.85 -3.46 -5.98
N ASP A 34 -9.00 -4.66 -6.55
CA ASP A 34 -9.70 -5.79 -5.93
C ASP A 34 -9.11 -6.18 -4.58
N PHE A 35 -7.77 -6.07 -4.44
CA PHE A 35 -7.09 -6.33 -3.18
C PHE A 35 -7.54 -5.40 -2.05
N LEU A 36 -7.75 -4.10 -2.35
CA LEU A 36 -8.22 -3.14 -1.36
C LEU A 36 -9.68 -3.40 -0.98
N HIS A 37 -10.51 -3.87 -1.90
CA HIS A 37 -11.87 -4.31 -1.59
C HIS A 37 -11.88 -5.54 -0.69
N LEU A 38 -11.05 -6.54 -0.97
CA LEU A 38 -10.91 -7.73 -0.14
C LEU A 38 -10.47 -7.38 1.29
N LEU A 39 -9.44 -6.54 1.43
CA LEU A 39 -8.99 -6.08 2.75
C LEU A 39 -10.04 -5.23 3.47
N SER A 40 -10.80 -4.44 2.70
CA SER A 40 -11.92 -3.67 3.22
C SER A 40 -12.97 -4.59 3.81
N ASP A 41 -13.42 -5.62 3.08
CA ASP A 41 -14.44 -6.55 3.54
C ASP A 41 -13.99 -7.32 4.79
N MET A 42 -12.72 -7.74 4.84
CA MET A 42 -12.12 -8.47 5.96
C MET A 42 -11.58 -7.57 7.10
N SER A 43 -11.83 -6.26 7.05
CA SER A 43 -11.18 -5.29 7.96
C SER A 43 -11.41 -5.61 9.43
N LYS A 44 -12.59 -6.13 9.79
CA LYS A 44 -12.92 -6.46 11.18
C LYS A 44 -12.10 -7.67 11.65
N GLU A 45 -12.09 -8.73 10.87
CA GLU A 45 -11.38 -9.98 11.15
C GLU A 45 -9.87 -9.73 11.23
N ILE A 46 -9.33 -8.92 10.30
CA ILE A 46 -7.92 -8.52 10.31
C ILE A 46 -7.60 -7.74 11.58
N GLY A 47 -8.43 -6.75 11.95
CA GLY A 47 -8.23 -5.96 13.17
C GLY A 47 -8.26 -6.80 14.45
N ASP A 48 -9.25 -7.69 14.56
CA ASP A 48 -9.42 -8.58 15.71
C ASP A 48 -8.24 -9.57 15.82
N ALA A 49 -7.84 -10.18 14.70
CA ALA A 49 -6.72 -11.12 14.65
C ALA A 49 -5.38 -10.43 14.93
N ALA A 50 -5.14 -9.25 14.36
CA ALA A 50 -3.93 -8.46 14.59
C ALA A 50 -3.78 -8.07 16.07
N ALA A 51 -4.88 -7.64 16.71
CA ALA A 51 -4.90 -7.32 18.12
C ALA A 51 -4.66 -8.57 19.00
N LEU A 52 -5.29 -9.70 18.67
CA LEU A 52 -5.16 -10.95 19.42
C LEU A 52 -3.75 -11.56 19.34
N LEU A 53 -3.15 -11.55 18.14
CA LEU A 53 -1.87 -12.19 17.85
C LEU A 53 -0.68 -11.24 18.07
N HIS A 54 -0.93 -9.99 18.49
CA HIS A 54 0.07 -8.92 18.57
C HIS A 54 0.82 -8.70 17.25
N PHE A 55 0.12 -8.88 16.13
CA PHE A 55 0.66 -8.75 14.78
C PHE A 55 0.43 -7.33 14.27
N TYR A 56 1.34 -6.42 14.63
CA TYR A 56 1.17 -4.99 14.34
C TYR A 56 1.62 -4.57 12.94
N ASN A 57 2.57 -5.29 12.35
CA ASN A 57 3.10 -5.03 11.00
C ASN A 57 2.60 -6.12 10.06
N ILE A 58 1.60 -5.79 9.24
CA ILE A 58 1.11 -6.72 8.20
C ILE A 58 2.14 -6.84 7.09
N VAL A 59 2.82 -5.75 6.81
CA VAL A 59 3.91 -5.70 5.87
C VAL A 59 5.17 -5.35 6.65
N PRO A 60 6.17 -6.24 6.73
CA PRO A 60 7.43 -5.94 7.41
C PRO A 60 8.27 -4.94 6.59
N PRO A 61 9.11 -4.12 7.25
CA PRO A 61 9.95 -3.12 6.59
C PRO A 61 11.21 -3.71 5.91
N SER A 62 11.49 -5.00 6.12
CA SER A 62 12.49 -5.71 5.31
C SER A 62 11.86 -6.00 3.95
N GLY A 63 12.38 -5.38 2.89
CA GLY A 63 11.99 -5.74 1.54
C GLY A 63 12.32 -7.21 1.24
N MET A 64 11.89 -7.69 0.07
CA MET A 64 12.17 -9.06 -0.38
C MET A 64 13.65 -9.21 -0.75
N GLU A 65 14.55 -9.17 0.23
CA GLU A 65 16.00 -9.13 0.03
C GLU A 65 16.65 -10.51 0.09
N SER A 66 15.90 -11.57 0.42
CA SER A 66 16.51 -12.90 0.58
C SER A 66 16.68 -13.63 -0.75
N GLU A 67 17.79 -14.35 -0.91
CA GLU A 67 17.98 -15.29 -2.05
C GLU A 67 16.82 -16.30 -2.14
N ALA A 68 16.22 -16.67 -1.00
CA ALA A 68 15.06 -17.54 -0.94
C ALA A 68 13.84 -16.94 -1.64
N GLU A 69 13.59 -15.64 -1.53
CA GLU A 69 12.50 -14.95 -2.23
C GLU A 69 12.78 -14.80 -3.72
N VAL A 70 14.02 -14.53 -4.12
CA VAL A 70 14.40 -14.51 -5.55
C VAL A 70 14.18 -15.89 -6.18
N ILE A 71 14.58 -16.96 -5.50
CA ILE A 71 14.34 -18.34 -5.94
C ILE A 71 12.83 -18.63 -5.96
N PHE A 72 12.09 -18.21 -4.93
CA PHE A 72 10.65 -18.36 -4.85
C PHE A 72 9.94 -17.65 -6.01
N CYS A 73 10.26 -16.40 -6.30
CA CYS A 73 9.67 -15.66 -7.42
C CYS A 73 10.11 -16.17 -8.79
N THR A 74 11.31 -16.73 -8.90
CA THR A 74 11.74 -17.41 -10.13
C THR A 74 10.94 -18.68 -10.37
N MET A 75 10.63 -19.44 -9.30
CA MET A 75 9.88 -20.69 -9.37
C MET A 75 8.36 -20.50 -9.44
N PHE A 76 7.85 -19.46 -8.78
CA PHE A 76 6.42 -19.15 -8.62
C PHE A 76 6.11 -17.74 -9.13
N ARG A 77 6.51 -17.47 -10.37
CA ARG A 77 6.37 -16.14 -10.99
C ARG A 77 4.95 -15.58 -10.94
N TRP A 78 3.94 -16.43 -11.02
CA TRP A 78 2.53 -16.03 -10.91
C TRP A 78 2.16 -15.48 -9.53
N LEU A 79 2.72 -16.01 -8.43
CA LEU A 79 2.47 -15.50 -7.07
C LEU A 79 3.13 -14.14 -6.86
N CYS A 80 4.34 -13.96 -7.37
CA CYS A 80 5.03 -12.68 -7.25
C CYS A 80 4.43 -11.62 -8.17
N ASN A 81 3.91 -12.00 -9.34
CA ASN A 81 3.10 -11.10 -10.16
C ASN A 81 1.81 -10.69 -9.42
N ILE A 82 1.11 -11.61 -8.74
CA ILE A 82 -0.03 -11.23 -7.89
C ILE A 82 0.39 -10.24 -6.80
N ALA A 83 1.52 -10.47 -6.14
CA ALA A 83 2.02 -9.54 -5.12
C ALA A 83 2.38 -8.16 -5.72
N LEU A 84 2.92 -8.11 -6.94
CA LEU A 84 3.18 -6.88 -7.68
C LEU A 84 1.88 -6.16 -8.05
N ASP A 85 0.93 -6.88 -8.64
CA ASP A 85 -0.40 -6.37 -9.00
C ASP A 85 -1.12 -5.81 -7.75
N MET A 86 -0.89 -6.40 -6.58
CA MET A 86 -1.49 -5.95 -5.32
C MET A 86 -0.84 -4.71 -4.71
N PHE A 87 0.47 -4.53 -4.83
CA PHE A 87 1.23 -3.57 -4.03
C PHE A 87 2.07 -2.55 -4.82
N ALA A 88 2.41 -2.85 -6.07
CA ALA A 88 3.43 -2.09 -6.81
C ALA A 88 2.91 -1.49 -8.12
N ASP A 89 2.32 -2.30 -9.01
CA ASP A 89 1.88 -1.82 -10.33
C ASP A 89 0.73 -2.68 -10.90
N ASP A 90 -0.25 -2.04 -11.53
CA ASP A 90 -1.40 -2.68 -12.19
C ASP A 90 -1.06 -3.10 -13.64
N ASP A 91 -0.01 -2.52 -14.24
CA ASP A 91 0.47 -2.92 -15.57
C ASP A 91 1.99 -3.18 -15.58
N PRO A 92 2.44 -4.36 -15.12
CA PRO A 92 3.86 -4.71 -15.15
C PRO A 92 4.43 -4.81 -16.58
N SER A 93 3.62 -4.73 -17.65
CA SER A 93 4.13 -4.81 -19.02
C SER A 93 4.90 -3.56 -19.46
N VAL A 94 4.65 -2.41 -18.82
CA VAL A 94 5.39 -1.16 -19.07
C VAL A 94 6.66 -1.03 -18.24
N ASP A 95 6.85 -1.94 -17.28
CA ASP A 95 8.01 -1.96 -16.39
C ASP A 95 9.26 -2.55 -17.02
N ASN A 96 10.41 -2.11 -16.49
CA ASN A 96 11.68 -2.76 -16.79
C ASN A 96 11.78 -4.10 -16.05
N GLN A 97 11.31 -5.16 -16.71
CA GLN A 97 11.32 -6.54 -16.22
C GLN A 97 12.69 -7.06 -15.76
N SER A 98 13.80 -6.49 -16.26
CA SER A 98 15.15 -6.86 -15.82
C SER A 98 15.54 -6.29 -14.45
N ARG A 99 14.72 -5.40 -13.89
CA ARG A 99 14.95 -4.69 -12.63
C ARG A 99 13.85 -4.93 -11.58
N LEU A 100 12.97 -5.89 -11.84
CA LEU A 100 11.88 -6.25 -10.95
C LEU A 100 12.40 -6.77 -9.59
N ASP A 101 13.57 -7.42 -9.61
CA ASP A 101 14.31 -7.85 -8.42
C ASP A 101 14.58 -6.69 -7.46
N VAL A 102 15.02 -5.54 -7.99
CA VAL A 102 15.31 -4.35 -7.19
C VAL A 102 14.05 -3.62 -6.77
N ALA A 103 13.02 -3.57 -7.61
CA ALA A 103 11.75 -2.95 -7.23
C ALA A 103 11.12 -3.69 -6.03
N LEU A 104 11.06 -5.02 -6.10
CA LEU A 104 10.53 -5.89 -5.04
C LEU A 104 11.41 -5.95 -3.79
N SER A 105 12.71 -5.70 -3.91
CA SER A 105 13.58 -5.61 -2.74
C SER A 105 13.33 -4.33 -1.92
N MET A 106 12.60 -3.35 -2.45
CA MET A 106 12.31 -2.08 -1.77
C MET A 106 10.82 -1.89 -1.46
N VAL A 107 9.94 -2.53 -2.23
CA VAL A 107 8.49 -2.42 -2.11
C VAL A 107 7.90 -3.78 -1.75
N PRO A 108 7.04 -3.86 -0.72
CA PRO A 108 6.59 -2.76 0.14
C PRO A 108 7.54 -2.47 1.32
N SER A 109 7.64 -1.20 1.73
CA SER A 109 8.61 -0.74 2.75
C SER A 109 8.04 -0.72 4.18
N GLY A 110 7.02 -1.54 4.44
CA GLY A 110 6.34 -1.66 5.72
C GLY A 110 5.02 -0.89 5.83
N ALA A 111 4.04 -1.51 6.49
CA ALA A 111 2.74 -0.92 6.81
C ALA A 111 2.11 -1.63 8.01
N GLY A 112 1.49 -0.85 8.90
CA GLY A 112 0.80 -1.36 10.07
C GLY A 112 -0.62 -1.83 9.75
N TYR A 113 -1.18 -2.73 10.55
CA TYR A 113 -2.57 -3.19 10.32
C TYR A 113 -3.59 -2.04 10.36
N MET A 114 -3.33 -0.99 11.16
CA MET A 114 -4.19 0.19 11.24
C MET A 114 -4.24 0.99 9.93
N ASP A 115 -3.18 0.99 9.13
CA ASP A 115 -3.18 1.67 7.83
C ASP A 115 -4.20 1.04 6.89
N PHE A 116 -4.26 -0.29 6.87
CA PHE A 116 -5.26 -1.04 6.10
C PHE A 116 -6.68 -0.84 6.63
N LEU A 117 -6.87 -0.80 7.95
CA LEU A 117 -8.18 -0.48 8.53
C LEU A 117 -8.64 0.93 8.15
N HIS A 118 -7.73 1.89 8.09
CA HIS A 118 -8.04 3.24 7.67
C HIS A 118 -8.46 3.30 6.19
N TYR A 119 -7.78 2.55 5.31
CA TYR A 119 -8.19 2.46 3.90
C TYR A 119 -9.56 1.80 3.75
N ALA A 120 -9.84 0.74 4.52
CA ALA A 120 -11.14 0.11 4.58
C ALA A 120 -12.25 1.10 4.97
N GLN A 121 -11.98 1.99 5.95
CA GLN A 121 -12.92 3.04 6.34
C GLN A 121 -13.19 4.02 5.19
N SER A 122 -12.16 4.44 4.45
CA SER A 122 -12.35 5.33 3.30
C SER A 122 -13.18 4.68 2.20
N ILE A 123 -12.92 3.42 1.88
CA ILE A 123 -13.67 2.63 0.89
C ILE A 123 -15.14 2.52 1.28
N LYS A 124 -15.43 2.09 2.52
CA LYS A 124 -16.79 1.86 3.03
C LYS A 124 -17.58 3.14 3.24
N SER A 125 -16.97 4.17 3.82
CA SER A 125 -17.67 5.41 4.16
C SER A 125 -17.82 6.35 2.96
N GLY A 126 -16.97 6.18 1.95
CA GLY A 126 -16.85 7.06 0.81
C GLY A 126 -16.41 8.47 1.20
N ARG A 127 -15.67 8.61 2.30
CA ARG A 127 -15.21 9.92 2.83
C ARG A 127 -13.70 9.97 2.91
N PHE A 128 -13.19 11.19 2.77
CA PHE A 128 -11.85 11.55 3.19
C PHE A 128 -11.93 12.11 4.61
N ALA A 129 -11.65 11.26 5.59
CA ALA A 129 -11.75 11.60 7.01
C ALA A 129 -10.73 10.76 7.79
N GLN A 130 -10.34 11.27 8.96
CA GLN A 130 -9.46 10.59 9.91
C GLN A 130 -10.26 10.00 11.08
#